data_AF-A0A2V8W788-F1
#
_entry.id   AF-A0A2V8W788-F1
#
_cell.length_a   1.000
_cell.length_b   1.000
_cell.length_c   1.000
_cell.angle_alpha   90.00
_cell.angle_beta   90.00
_cell.angle_gamma   90.00
#
_symmetry.space_group_name_H-M   'P 1'
#
loop_
_entity.id
_entity.type
_entity.pdbx_description
1 polymer ?
#
loop_
_entity_poly.entity_id
_entity_poly.type
_entity_poly.pdbx_seq_one_letter_code
_entity_poly.pdbx_strand_id
1 'polypeptide(L)' 'MRSMRMGLEIAAILEKLYPKQFEISKMIELVGNADTMQQLQSGVPPEKIVASWSESLTAFDQIRRKYFLYK' A
#
# COMPACT_ATOMS: atom_id res chain seq x y z
N MET A 1 10.01 0.41 -3.07
CA MET A 1 8.68 -0.26 -3.12
C MET A 1 8.66 -1.64 -2.46
N ARG A 2 9.76 -2.41 -2.43
CA ARG A 2 9.78 -3.74 -1.78
C ARG A 2 9.34 -3.71 -0.30
N SER A 3 9.71 -2.66 0.45
CA SER A 3 9.31 -2.51 1.86
C SER A 3 7.79 -2.38 2.04
N MET A 4 7.11 -1.64 1.16
CA MET A 4 5.64 -1.49 1.21
C MET A 4 4.93 -2.80 0.85
N ARG A 5 5.43 -3.52 -0.18
CA ARG A 5 4.91 -4.85 -0.54
C ARG A 5 4.95 -5.80 0.66
N MET A 6 6.09 -5.88 1.34
CA MET A 6 6.25 -6.75 2.50
C MET A 6 5.26 -6.38 3.63
N GLY A 7 5.05 -5.09 3.89
CA GLY A 7 4.08 -4.63 4.90
C GLY A 7 2.65 -5.07 4.56
N LEU A 8 2.25 -4.95 3.29
CA LEU A 8 0.93 -5.41 2.82
C LEU A 8 0.80 -6.95 2.87
N GLU A 9 1.87 -7.69 2.58
CA GLU A 9 1.88 -9.15 2.70
C GLU A 9 1.70 -9.59 4.16
N ILE A 10 2.40 -8.95 5.10
CA ILE A 10 2.23 -9.20 6.54
C ILE A 10 0.79 -8.90 6.96
N ALA A 11 0.24 -7.76 6.54
CA ALA A 11 -1.14 -7.38 6.87
C ALA A 11 -2.17 -8.38 6.36
N ALA A 12 -2.06 -8.81 5.09
CA ALA A 12 -2.95 -9.80 4.51
C ALA A 12 -2.86 -11.16 5.24
N ILE A 13 -1.66 -11.56 5.66
CA ILE A 13 -1.47 -12.79 6.43
C ILE A 13 -2.07 -12.66 7.84
N LEU A 14 -1.87 -11.52 8.51
CA LEU A 14 -2.41 -11.29 9.85
C LEU A 14 -3.93 -11.24 9.86
N GLU A 15 -4.56 -10.61 8.86
CA GLU A 15 -6.02 -10.64 8.69
C GLU A 15 -6.52 -12.07 8.53
N LYS A 16 -5.85 -12.88 7.71
CA LYS A 16 -6.22 -14.28 7.48
C LYS A 16 -6.06 -15.15 8.75
N LEU A 17 -4.99 -14.96 9.52
CA LEU A 17 -4.70 -15.78 10.70
C LEU A 17 -5.46 -15.33 11.95
N TYR A 18 -5.72 -14.03 12.08
CA TYR A 18 -6.27 -13.41 13.27
C TYR A 18 -7.43 -12.43 12.96
N PRO A 19 -8.48 -12.86 12.23
CA PRO A 19 -9.54 -11.95 11.75
C PRO A 19 -10.34 -11.27 12.87
N LYS A 20 -10.30 -11.82 14.10
CA LYS A 20 -10.99 -11.23 15.27
C LYS A 20 -10.13 -10.26 16.05
N GLN A 21 -8.80 -10.31 15.88
CA GLN A 21 -7.83 -9.51 16.64
C GLN A 21 -7.14 -8.46 15.78
N PHE A 22 -7.03 -8.72 14.47
CA PHE A 22 -6.39 -7.83 13.52
C PHE A 22 -7.43 -7.07 12.70
N GLU A 23 -7.66 -5.82 13.09
CA GLU A 23 -8.56 -4.91 12.39
C GLU A 23 -7.83 -4.24 11.21
N ILE A 24 -7.92 -4.87 10.03
CA ILE A 24 -7.27 -4.36 8.82
C ILE A 24 -7.73 -2.94 8.45
N SER A 25 -8.97 -2.57 8.80
CA SER A 25 -9.52 -1.23 8.57
C SER A 25 -8.71 -0.10 9.23
N LYS A 26 -8.10 -0.35 10.39
CA LYS A 26 -7.28 0.64 11.12
C LYS A 26 -5.99 1.01 10.37
N MET A 27 -5.55 0.19 9.42
CA MET A 27 -4.37 0.49 8.62
C MET A 27 -4.53 1.70 7.69
N ILE A 28 -5.76 2.20 7.47
CA ILE A 28 -5.98 3.40 6.68
C ILE A 28 -5.16 4.60 7.18
N GLU A 29 -4.93 4.70 8.50
CA GLU A 29 -4.14 5.77 9.10
C GLU A 29 -2.65 5.70 8.70
N LEU A 30 -2.13 4.50 8.41
CA LEU A 30 -0.76 4.27 7.98
C LEU A 30 -0.61 4.29 6.46
N VAL A 31 -1.58 3.70 5.76
CA VAL A 31 -1.54 3.51 4.30
C VAL A 31 -1.99 4.78 3.57
N GLY A 32 -2.95 5.52 4.13
CA GLY A 32 -3.44 6.79 3.58
C GLY A 32 -4.16 6.68 2.23
N ASN A 33 -4.44 5.47 1.76
CA ASN A 33 -5.06 5.22 0.46
C ASN A 33 -6.27 4.29 0.61
N ALA A 34 -7.47 4.85 0.43
CA ALA A 34 -8.73 4.13 0.55
C ALA A 34 -8.89 3.01 -0.49
N ASP A 35 -8.45 3.24 -1.73
CA ASP A 35 -8.50 2.23 -2.80
C ASP A 35 -7.58 1.04 -2.48
N THR A 36 -6.38 1.29 -1.96
CA THR A 36 -5.50 0.24 -1.45
C THR A 36 -6.15 -0.57 -0.33
N MET A 37 -6.81 0.10 0.62
CA MET A 37 -7.51 -0.58 1.71
C MET A 37 -8.67 -1.44 1.20
N GLN A 38 -9.44 -0.93 0.23
CA GLN A 38 -10.52 -1.67 -0.40
C GLN A 38 -10.00 -2.91 -1.13
N GLN A 39 -8.94 -2.79 -1.93
CA GLN A 39 -8.31 -3.92 -2.62
C GLN A 39 -7.78 -4.97 -1.64
N LEU A 40 -7.18 -4.53 -0.53
CA LEU A 40 -6.67 -5.42 0.51
C LEU A 40 -7.81 -6.22 1.17
N GLN A 41 -8.90 -5.53 1.56
CA GLN A 41 -10.10 -6.16 2.14
C GLN A 41 -10.84 -7.09 1.17
N SER A 42 -10.74 -6.84 -0.13
CA SER A 42 -11.32 -7.71 -1.16
C SER A 42 -10.38 -8.87 -1.56
N GLY A 43 -9.26 -9.04 -0.87
CA GLY A 43 -8.34 -10.16 -1.05
C GLY A 43 -7.48 -10.06 -2.31
N VAL A 44 -7.32 -8.87 -2.88
CA VAL A 44 -6.41 -8.66 -4.02
C VAL A 44 -4.97 -8.95 -3.56
N PRO A 45 -4.20 -9.76 -4.31
CA PRO A 45 -2.81 -10.05 -3.95
C PRO A 45 -1.99 -8.76 -3.78
N PRO A 46 -1.20 -8.61 -2.68
CA PRO A 46 -0.40 -7.41 -2.42
C PRO A 46 0.50 -6.97 -3.58
N GLU A 47 1.01 -7.92 -4.35
CA GLU A 47 1.81 -7.63 -5.55
C GLU A 47 1.03 -6.89 -6.64
N LYS A 48 -0.25 -7.20 -6.82
CA LYS A 48 -1.12 -6.51 -7.78
C LYS A 48 -1.49 -5.11 -7.29
N ILE A 49 -1.73 -4.96 -5.99
CA ILE A 49 -1.99 -3.66 -5.36
C ILE A 49 -0.77 -2.75 -5.54
N VAL A 50 0.44 -3.24 -5.25
CA VAL A 50 1.66 -2.44 -5.42
C VAL A 50 1.95 -2.12 -6.90
N ALA A 51 1.62 -3.04 -7.81
CA ALA A 51 1.76 -2.79 -9.24
C ALA A 51 0.81 -1.70 -9.76
N SER A 52 -0.40 -1.58 -9.20
CA SER A 52 -1.36 -0.54 -9.58
C SER A 52 -0.88 0.88 -9.25
N TRP A 53 0.03 1.04 -8.29
CA TRP A 53 0.61 2.34 -7.93
C TRP A 53 1.64 2.87 -8.94
N SER A 54 2.08 2.05 -9.91
CA SER A 54 3.21 2.39 -10.80
C SER A 54 2.99 3.72 -11.54
N GLU A 55 1.77 3.93 -12.06
CA GLU A 55 1.44 5.13 -12.83
C GLU A 55 1.46 6.40 -11.95
N SER A 56 0.76 6.36 -10.81
CA SER A 56 0.70 7.50 -9.89
C SER A 56 2.05 7.83 -9.27
N LEU A 57 2.88 6.82 -8.98
CA LEU A 57 4.25 7.02 -8.49
C LEU A 57 5.16 7.61 -9.56
N THR A 58 4.98 7.23 -10.83
CA THR A 58 5.71 7.84 -11.95
C THR A 58 5.35 9.32 -12.09
N ALA A 59 4.06 9.64 -12.02
CA ALA A 59 3.59 11.03 -12.06
C ALA A 59 4.13 11.84 -10.86
N PHE A 60 4.09 11.28 -9.65
CA PHE A 60 4.65 11.91 -8.46
C PHE A 60 6.16 12.13 -8.58
N ASP A 61 6.90 11.16 -9.11
CA ASP A 61 8.35 11.27 -9.32
C ASP A 61 8.70 12.44 -10.26
N GLN A 62 7.92 12.64 -11.32
CA GLN A 62 8.09 13.78 -12.23
C GLN A 62 7.83 15.12 -11.55
N ILE A 63 6.79 15.20 -10.70
CA ILE A 63 6.44 16.43 -9.97
C ILE A 63 7.50 16.77 -8.93
N ARG A 64 7.92 15.81 -8.09
CA ARG A 64 8.85 16.06 -6.98
C ARG A 64 10.23 16.52 -7.45
N ARG A 65 10.67 16.09 -8.63
CA ARG A 65 11.97 16.49 -9.22
C ARG A 65 12.11 17.99 -9.41
N LYS A 66 11.01 18.72 -9.60
CA LYS A 66 11.00 20.20 -9.70
C LYS A 66 11.45 20.89 -8.41
N TYR A 67 11.41 20.18 -7.29
CA TYR A 67 11.68 20.70 -5.96
C TYR A 67 12.93 20.07 -5.31
N PHE A 68 13.77 19.37 -6.09
CA PHE A 68 14.99 18.76 -5.56
C PHE A 68 16.04 19.82 -5.24
N LEU A 69 16.48 19.85 -3.98
CA LEU A 69 17.57 20.71 -3.51
C LEU A 69 18.96 20.07 -3.70
N TYR A 70 18.99 18.76 -3.94
CA TYR A 70 20.20 17.96 -4.09
C TYR A 70 20.03 16.95 -5.22
N LYS A 71 21.15 16.56 -5.82
CA LYS A 71 21.21 15.51 -6.83
C LYS A 71 21.36 14.14 -6.16
#